data_AF-A0A1Q7N2B3-F1
#
_entry.id   AF-A0A1Q7N2B3-F1
#
_cell.length_a   1.000
_cell.length_b   1.000
_cell.length_c   1.000
_cell.angle_alpha   90.00
_cell.angle_beta   90.00
_cell.angle_gamma   90.00
#
_symmetry.space_group_name_H-M   'P 1'
#
loop_
_entity.id
_entity.type
_entity.pdbx_description
1 polymer ?
#
loop_
_entity_poly.entity_id
_entity_poly.type
_entity_poly.pdbx_seq_one_letter_code
_entity_poly.pdbx_strand_id
1 'polypeptide(L)'
;MAQALAVCNFRKEESMIVSGAMSQCMWLESHWNELEKYSDRMPRTFVHGDFKPKNALVRRDSHSGAVFTSYDWEMSGWGVPAVDLAHVDIVAYHSVLKELWSGVQVEDLKQLALIGKIFRRLAAFDWESEKFDPRWEIAMEHMNLYKADMAGLIQVLCGSNHASA
;
A
#
# COMPACT_ATOMS: atom_id res chain seq x y z
N MET A 1 10.25 -0.19 -14.60
CA MET A 1 9.27 0.42 -15.56
C MET A 1 9.89 1.17 -16.75
N ALA A 2 10.73 2.20 -16.57
CA ALA A 2 11.28 2.96 -17.72
C ALA A 2 12.09 2.10 -18.71
N GLN A 3 12.85 1.14 -18.20
CA GLN A 3 13.58 0.16 -19.01
C GLN A 3 12.65 -0.77 -19.80
N ALA A 4 11.48 -1.11 -19.25
CA ALA A 4 10.52 -1.98 -19.93
C ALA A 4 9.89 -1.31 -21.16
N LEU A 5 9.59 -0.01 -21.11
CA LEU A 5 9.12 0.75 -22.28
C LEU A 5 10.14 0.79 -23.42
N ALA A 6 11.44 0.69 -23.10
CA ALA A 6 12.50 0.74 -24.10
C ALA A 6 12.83 -0.64 -24.71
N VAL A 7 12.47 -1.73 -24.04
CA VAL A 7 12.90 -3.10 -24.39
C VAL A 7 11.73 -3.97 -24.84
N CYS A 8 10.52 -3.76 -24.32
CA CYS A 8 9.35 -4.55 -24.67
C CYS A 8 8.58 -3.93 -25.85
N ASN A 9 8.16 -4.75 -26.83
CA ASN A 9 7.38 -4.31 -27.98
C ASN A 9 5.87 -4.29 -27.64
N PHE A 10 5.49 -3.38 -26.75
CA PHE A 10 4.10 -3.23 -26.28
C PHE A 10 3.16 -2.72 -27.38
N ARG A 11 1.91 -3.19 -27.36
CA ARG A 11 0.82 -2.56 -28.11
C ARG A 11 0.56 -1.16 -27.58
N LYS A 12 -0.05 -0.30 -28.39
CA LYS A 12 -0.37 1.09 -28.01
C LYS A 12 -1.12 1.18 -26.67
N GLU A 13 -2.10 0.31 -26.44
CA GLU A 13 -2.88 0.25 -25.20
C GLU A 13 -2.02 -0.10 -23.98
N GLU A 14 -1.10 -1.03 -24.15
CA GLU A 14 -0.18 -1.49 -23.11
C GLU A 14 0.84 -0.40 -22.76
N SER A 15 1.36 0.31 -23.77
CA SER A 15 2.20 1.49 -23.56
C SER A 15 1.48 2.59 -22.77
N MET A 16 0.19 2.84 -23.05
CA MET A 16 -0.61 3.79 -22.29
C MET A 16 -0.79 3.37 -20.82
N ILE A 17 -0.90 2.08 -20.55
CA ILE A 17 -0.99 1.56 -19.17
C ILE A 17 0.32 1.84 -18.42
N VAL A 18 1.47 1.45 -18.99
CA VAL A 18 2.78 1.65 -18.35
C VAL A 18 3.09 3.13 -18.18
N SER A 19 2.87 3.96 -19.20
CA SER A 19 3.08 5.40 -19.10
C SER A 19 2.17 6.05 -18.06
N GLY A 20 0.91 5.62 -17.94
CA GLY A 20 -0.01 6.12 -16.92
C GLY A 20 0.45 5.78 -15.49
N ALA A 21 0.92 4.55 -15.26
CA ALA A 21 1.49 4.17 -13.97
C ALA A 21 2.80 4.94 -13.68
N MET A 22 3.65 5.19 -14.68
CA MET A 22 4.84 6.04 -14.52
C MET A 22 4.48 7.48 -14.14
N SER A 23 3.46 8.08 -14.77
CA SER A 23 3.00 9.42 -14.41
C SER A 23 2.50 9.51 -12.97
N GLN A 24 1.84 8.45 -12.47
CA GLN A 24 1.44 8.38 -11.06
C GLN A 24 2.65 8.28 -10.13
N CYS A 25 3.67 7.48 -10.46
CA CYS A 25 4.92 7.42 -9.71
C CYS A 25 5.62 8.79 -9.66
N MET A 26 5.75 9.47 -10.80
CA MET A 26 6.38 10.80 -10.87
C MET A 26 5.60 11.84 -10.04
N TRP A 27 4.28 11.77 -10.05
CA TRP A 27 3.45 12.64 -9.21
C TRP A 27 3.66 12.36 -7.72
N LEU A 28 3.70 11.09 -7.31
CA LEU A 28 3.97 10.71 -5.93
C LEU A 28 5.38 11.10 -5.48
N GLU A 29 6.37 10.95 -6.36
CA GLU A 29 7.74 11.38 -6.12
C GLU A 29 7.82 12.89 -5.86
N SER A 30 7.09 13.71 -6.64
CA SER A 30 7.07 15.16 -6.41
C SER A 30 6.35 15.60 -5.12
N HIS A 31 5.57 14.71 -4.51
CA HIS A 31 4.87 14.93 -3.23
C HIS A 31 5.43 14.08 -2.08
N TRP A 32 6.57 13.41 -2.29
CA TRP A 32 7.08 12.40 -1.36
C TRP A 32 7.32 12.96 0.05
N ASN A 33 7.89 14.16 0.13
CA ASN A 33 8.14 14.86 1.39
C ASN A 33 6.86 15.07 2.22
N GLU A 34 5.69 15.21 1.61
CA GLU A 34 4.43 15.32 2.36
C GLU A 34 4.00 13.98 2.94
N LEU A 35 4.15 12.89 2.17
CA LEU A 35 3.85 11.52 2.62
C LEU A 35 4.77 11.11 3.78
N GLU A 36 6.04 11.51 3.75
CA GLU A 36 7.00 11.25 4.82
C GLU A 36 6.63 11.99 6.11
N LYS A 37 6.24 13.27 6.04
CA LYS A 37 5.83 14.05 7.22
C LYS A 37 4.68 13.41 7.99
N TYR A 38 3.71 12.80 7.31
CA TYR A 38 2.63 12.06 7.97
C TYR A 38 3.16 10.81 8.66
N SER A 39 4.09 10.09 8.01
CA SER A 39 4.68 8.87 8.54
C SER A 39 5.54 9.14 9.78
N ASP A 40 6.31 10.23 9.79
CA ASP A 40 7.23 10.58 10.89
C ASP A 40 6.53 10.90 12.21
N ARG A 41 5.25 11.27 12.16
CA ARG A 41 4.44 11.57 13.35
C ARG A 41 3.86 10.33 14.02
N MET A 42 4.00 9.17 13.39
CA MET A 42 3.33 7.96 13.81
C MET A 42 4.26 7.05 14.64
N PRO A 43 3.73 6.36 15.67
CA PRO A 43 4.51 5.39 16.42
C PRO A 43 5.13 4.32 15.53
N ARG A 44 6.40 4.00 15.80
CA ARG A 44 7.09 2.89 15.13
C ARG A 44 6.82 1.57 15.86
N THR A 45 6.62 0.52 15.08
CA THR A 45 6.22 -0.82 15.52
C THR A 45 7.03 -1.88 14.78
N PHE A 46 6.87 -3.13 15.18
CA PHE A 46 7.27 -4.25 14.36
C PHE A 46 6.19 -4.49 13.28
N VAL A 47 6.54 -4.18 12.04
CA VAL A 47 5.68 -4.20 10.86
C VAL A 47 5.87 -5.56 10.17
N HIS A 48 4.76 -6.19 9.77
CA HIS A 48 4.77 -7.42 8.98
C HIS A 48 5.20 -7.16 7.53
N GLY A 49 4.79 -6.03 6.94
CA GLY A 49 5.23 -5.55 5.63
C GLY A 49 4.40 -6.08 4.46
N ASP A 50 3.87 -7.30 4.60
CA ASP A 50 2.89 -7.91 3.68
C ASP A 50 1.59 -8.36 4.38
N PHE A 51 1.10 -7.58 5.36
CA PHE A 51 -0.13 -7.93 6.08
C PHE A 51 -1.38 -7.73 5.23
N LYS A 52 -2.03 -8.84 4.89
CA LYS A 52 -3.26 -8.90 4.08
C LYS A 52 -3.99 -10.21 4.35
N PRO A 53 -5.27 -10.35 3.97
CA PRO A 53 -6.07 -11.53 4.32
C PRO A 53 -5.42 -12.88 3.99
N LYS A 54 -4.71 -13.00 2.85
CA LYS A 54 -4.02 -14.24 2.47
C LYS A 54 -2.81 -14.61 3.34
N ASN A 55 -2.36 -13.73 4.23
CA ASN A 55 -1.23 -13.95 5.15
C ASN A 55 -1.71 -13.96 6.62
N ALA A 56 -3.03 -13.97 6.84
CA ALA A 56 -3.66 -14.04 8.14
C ALA A 56 -4.48 -15.33 8.25
N LEU A 57 -4.35 -16.02 9.39
CA LEU A 57 -5.00 -17.29 9.65
C LEU A 57 -5.70 -17.26 11.00
N VAL A 58 -6.97 -17.63 11.03
CA VAL A 58 -7.71 -17.91 12.26
C VAL A 58 -7.88 -19.42 12.38
N ARG A 59 -7.24 -20.02 13.39
CA ARG A 59 -7.36 -21.44 13.72
C ARG A 59 -8.25 -21.62 14.94
N ARG A 60 -8.93 -22.76 15.04
CA ARG A 60 -9.55 -23.17 16.30
C ARG A 60 -8.55 -24.01 17.08
N ASP A 61 -8.28 -23.57 18.29
CA ASP A 61 -7.58 -24.32 19.31
C ASP A 61 -8.59 -24.94 20.28
N SER A 62 -8.38 -26.20 20.66
CA SER A 62 -9.32 -26.95 21.50
C SER A 62 -9.40 -26.41 22.93
N HIS A 63 -8.41 -25.64 23.39
CA HIS A 63 -8.36 -25.08 24.74
C HIS A 63 -8.61 -23.56 24.76
N SER A 64 -8.20 -22.85 23.71
CA SER A 64 -8.12 -21.39 23.68
C SER A 64 -9.20 -20.74 22.79
N GLY A 65 -10.00 -21.52 22.08
CA GLY A 65 -10.97 -21.00 21.12
C GLY A 65 -10.31 -20.55 19.81
N ALA A 66 -10.68 -19.38 19.28
CA ALA A 66 -10.10 -18.88 18.04
C ALA A 66 -8.73 -18.24 18.28
N VAL A 67 -7.70 -18.72 17.58
CA VAL A 67 -6.33 -18.21 17.64
C VAL A 67 -5.98 -17.54 16.31
N PHE A 68 -5.63 -16.26 16.37
CA PHE A 68 -5.12 -15.51 15.23
C PHE A 68 -3.61 -15.74 15.06
N THR A 69 -3.15 -15.93 13.83
CA THR A 69 -1.72 -16.04 13.48
C THR A 69 -1.48 -15.39 12.13
N SER A 70 -0.33 -14.77 11.94
CA SER A 70 0.18 -14.36 10.62
C SER A 70 1.45 -15.13 10.25
N TYR A 71 1.68 -15.28 8.96
CA TYR A 71 2.85 -15.93 8.37
C TYR A 71 3.32 -15.11 7.16
N ASP A 72 4.44 -15.51 6.55
CA ASP A 72 5.06 -14.77 5.43
C ASP A 72 5.72 -13.46 5.89
N TRP A 73 6.59 -13.56 6.90
CA TRP A 73 7.28 -12.43 7.55
C TRP A 73 8.52 -11.94 6.79
N GLU A 74 8.71 -12.32 5.51
CA GLU A 74 9.91 -11.98 4.73
C GLU A 74 10.11 -10.46 4.56
N MET A 75 9.01 -9.70 4.55
CA MET A 75 9.01 -8.24 4.41
C MET A 75 9.01 -7.49 5.76
N SER A 76 9.20 -8.21 6.87
CA SER A 76 9.04 -7.63 8.19
C SER A 76 10.19 -6.72 8.60
N GLY A 77 9.90 -5.74 9.45
CA GLY A 77 10.90 -4.77 9.89
C GLY A 77 10.38 -3.80 10.94
N TRP A 78 11.27 -2.95 11.46
CA TRP A 78 10.89 -1.93 12.44
C TRP A 78 10.59 -0.60 11.74
N GLY A 79 9.38 -0.09 11.88
CA GLY A 79 8.95 1.11 11.16
C GLY A 79 7.52 1.55 11.44
N VAL A 80 7.03 2.48 10.62
CA VAL A 80 5.65 2.98 10.71
C VAL A 80 4.72 1.92 10.09
N PRO A 81 3.60 1.54 10.73
CA PRO A 81 2.76 0.42 10.29
C PRO A 81 1.86 0.72 9.08
N ALA A 82 2.22 1.70 8.24
CA ALA A 82 1.36 2.18 7.14
C ALA A 82 0.86 1.05 6.24
N VAL A 83 1.79 0.21 5.74
CA VAL A 83 1.48 -0.89 4.83
C VAL A 83 0.62 -1.98 5.48
N ASP A 84 0.73 -2.19 6.79
CA ASP A 84 -0.08 -3.16 7.51
C ASP A 84 -1.50 -2.62 7.74
N LEU A 85 -1.64 -1.31 7.97
CA LEU A 85 -2.94 -0.67 8.12
C LEU A 85 -3.77 -0.64 6.82
N ALA A 86 -3.17 -0.93 5.67
CA ALA A 86 -3.86 -0.90 4.38
C ALA A 86 -5.07 -1.86 4.29
N HIS A 87 -5.08 -2.94 5.09
CA HIS A 87 -6.09 -3.99 5.05
C HIS A 87 -6.85 -4.21 6.38
N VAL A 88 -6.69 -3.32 7.35
CA VAL A 88 -7.34 -3.45 8.67
C VAL A 88 -8.54 -2.53 8.81
N ASP A 89 -9.47 -2.93 9.68
CA ASP A 89 -10.49 -2.02 10.18
C ASP A 89 -9.85 -1.00 11.11
N ILE A 90 -9.75 0.25 10.66
CA ILE A 90 -9.08 1.33 11.38
C ILE A 90 -9.81 1.72 12.66
N VAL A 91 -11.14 1.63 12.70
CA VAL A 91 -11.92 1.96 13.90
C VAL A 91 -11.69 0.89 14.97
N ALA A 92 -11.76 -0.39 14.57
CA ALA A 92 -11.45 -1.49 15.48
C ALA A 92 -9.99 -1.44 15.96
N TYR A 93 -9.05 -1.19 15.06
CA TYR A 93 -7.63 -1.06 15.38
C TYR A 93 -7.35 0.08 16.36
N HIS A 94 -7.92 1.27 16.13
CA HIS A 94 -7.82 2.42 17.04
C HIS A 94 -8.41 2.11 18.41
N SER A 95 -9.56 1.42 18.47
CA SER A 95 -10.23 1.12 19.74
C SER A 95 -9.37 0.31 20.71
N VAL A 96 -8.47 -0.53 20.18
CA VAL A 96 -7.54 -1.37 20.94
C VAL A 96 -6.28 -0.59 21.34
N LEU A 97 -5.79 0.31 20.48
CA LEU A 97 -4.52 1.01 20.70
C LEU A 97 -4.63 2.41 21.30
N LYS A 98 -5.84 2.96 21.46
CA LYS A 98 -6.05 4.33 21.95
C LYS A 98 -5.35 4.65 23.28
N GLU A 99 -5.17 3.66 24.15
CA GLU A 99 -4.48 3.84 25.44
C GLU A 99 -2.95 3.86 25.29
N LEU A 100 -2.42 3.06 24.37
CA LEU A 100 -0.98 2.99 24.09
C LEU A 100 -0.52 4.19 23.24
N TRP A 101 -1.39 4.66 22.33
CA TRP A 101 -1.12 5.76 21.41
C TRP A 101 -2.05 6.94 21.68
N SER A 102 -2.02 7.46 22.91
CA SER A 102 -2.98 8.45 23.43
C SER A 102 -3.03 9.78 22.66
N GLY A 103 -2.04 10.07 21.81
CA GLY A 103 -2.01 11.25 20.94
C GLY A 103 -2.53 11.02 19.51
N VAL A 104 -2.76 9.77 19.11
CA VAL A 104 -3.13 9.41 17.73
C VAL A 104 -4.65 9.34 17.60
N GLN A 105 -5.21 10.18 16.73
CA GLN A 105 -6.63 10.17 16.41
C GLN A 105 -6.95 9.09 15.36
N VAL A 106 -8.21 8.69 15.27
CA VAL A 106 -8.64 7.72 14.26
C VAL A 106 -8.46 8.27 12.85
N GLU A 107 -8.57 9.59 12.65
CA GLU A 107 -8.28 10.29 11.40
C GLU A 107 -6.81 10.16 10.99
N ASP A 108 -5.87 10.24 11.94
CA ASP A 108 -4.44 10.05 11.66
C ASP A 108 -4.18 8.62 11.12
N LEU A 109 -4.84 7.62 11.71
CA LEU A 109 -4.74 6.23 11.26
C LEU A 109 -5.42 6.00 9.91
N LYS A 110 -6.53 6.67 9.62
CA LYS A 110 -7.18 6.61 8.29
C LYS A 110 -6.25 7.19 7.21
N GLN A 111 -5.61 8.32 7.51
CA GLN A 111 -4.63 8.93 6.62
C GLN A 111 -3.41 8.02 6.45
N LEU A 112 -2.89 7.44 7.54
CA LEU A 112 -1.78 6.51 7.47
C LEU A 112 -2.12 5.25 6.66
N ALA A 113 -3.34 4.72 6.78
CA ALA A 113 -3.82 3.59 5.99
C ALA A 113 -3.96 3.93 4.50
N LEU A 114 -4.38 5.16 4.16
CA LEU A 114 -4.40 5.66 2.78
C LEU A 114 -2.98 5.67 2.19
N ILE A 115 -2.00 6.21 2.94
CA ILE A 115 -0.58 6.20 2.55
C ILE A 115 -0.07 4.76 2.41
N GLY A 116 -0.43 3.87 3.32
CA GLY A 116 -0.14 2.45 3.24
C GLY A 116 -0.62 1.81 1.95
N LYS A 117 -1.86 2.10 1.54
CA LYS A 117 -2.41 1.62 0.26
C LYS A 117 -1.62 2.13 -0.94
N ILE A 118 -1.17 3.40 -0.91
CA ILE A 118 -0.31 3.97 -1.95
C ILE A 118 1.03 3.22 -2.01
N PHE A 119 1.71 3.02 -0.88
CA PHE A 119 2.97 2.26 -0.83
C PHE A 119 2.80 0.83 -1.34
N ARG A 120 1.69 0.18 -0.99
CA ARG A 120 1.35 -1.16 -1.51
C ARG A 120 1.13 -1.17 -3.02
N ARG A 121 0.59 -0.10 -3.61
CA ARG A 121 0.43 0.04 -5.07
C ARG A 121 1.75 0.35 -5.76
N LEU A 122 2.64 1.14 -5.17
CA LEU A 122 4.00 1.33 -5.67
C LEU A 122 4.78 0.01 -5.70
N ALA A 123 4.74 -0.77 -4.62
CA ALA A 123 5.34 -2.11 -4.59
C ALA A 123 4.73 -3.03 -5.65
N ALA A 124 3.41 -2.99 -5.84
CA ALA A 124 2.75 -3.76 -6.88
C ALA A 124 3.18 -3.33 -8.30
N PHE A 125 3.42 -2.04 -8.54
CA PHE A 125 3.98 -1.57 -9.82
C PHE A 125 5.38 -2.12 -10.06
N ASP A 126 6.22 -2.09 -9.04
CA ASP A 126 7.58 -2.61 -9.11
C ASP A 126 7.57 -4.10 -9.46
N TRP A 127 6.85 -4.91 -8.68
CA TRP A 127 6.74 -6.36 -8.85
C TRP A 127 6.17 -6.79 -10.20
N GLU A 128 5.12 -6.13 -10.69
CA GLU A 128 4.59 -6.47 -12.01
C GLU A 128 5.54 -6.02 -13.14
N SER A 129 6.33 -4.96 -12.92
CA SER A 129 7.29 -4.51 -13.93
C SER A 129 8.47 -5.47 -14.13
N GLU A 130 8.82 -6.26 -13.11
CA GLU A 130 9.80 -7.34 -13.21
C GLU A 130 9.30 -8.52 -14.04
N LYS A 131 7.98 -8.65 -14.21
CA LYS A 131 7.34 -9.77 -14.94
C LYS A 131 7.09 -9.47 -16.41
N PHE A 132 7.56 -8.33 -16.92
CA PHE A 132 7.33 -7.95 -18.32
C PHE A 132 8.12 -8.80 -19.33
N ASP A 133 9.04 -9.66 -18.91
CA ASP A 133 9.79 -10.56 -19.79
C ASP A 133 9.66 -12.00 -19.27
N PRO A 134 9.35 -13.02 -20.11
CA PRO A 134 9.03 -12.96 -21.54
C PRO A 134 7.54 -12.83 -21.88
N ARG A 135 6.65 -12.77 -20.87
CA ARG A 135 5.19 -12.75 -21.06
C ARG A 135 4.55 -11.72 -20.14
N TRP A 136 4.26 -10.54 -20.69
CA TRP A 136 3.77 -9.39 -19.95
C TRP A 136 2.24 -9.28 -19.88
N GLU A 137 1.48 -10.14 -20.54
CA GLU A 137 0.03 -9.97 -20.70
C GLU A 137 -0.70 -9.93 -19.35
N ILE A 138 -0.41 -10.90 -18.47
CA ILE A 138 -0.97 -10.96 -17.11
C ILE A 138 -0.47 -9.79 -16.26
N ALA A 139 0.84 -9.47 -16.37
CA ALA A 139 1.42 -8.35 -15.66
C ALA A 139 0.79 -7.01 -16.07
N MET A 140 0.40 -6.88 -17.33
CA MET A 140 -0.27 -5.71 -17.87
C MET A 140 -1.71 -5.57 -17.39
N GLU A 141 -2.45 -6.69 -17.29
CA GLU A 141 -3.78 -6.71 -16.68
C GLU A 141 -3.72 -6.25 -15.22
N HIS A 142 -2.80 -6.82 -14.44
CA HIS A 142 -2.56 -6.39 -13.05
C HIS A 142 -2.12 -4.92 -12.96
N MET A 143 -1.18 -4.48 -13.82
CA MET A 143 -0.74 -3.09 -13.89
C MET A 143 -1.92 -2.15 -14.11
N ASN A 144 -2.83 -2.49 -15.02
CA ASN A 144 -3.98 -1.65 -15.33
C ASN A 144 -4.93 -1.52 -14.12
N LEU A 145 -5.18 -2.63 -13.41
CA LEU A 145 -5.96 -2.64 -12.18
C LEU A 145 -5.30 -1.77 -11.10
N TYR A 146 -4.00 -1.97 -10.83
CA TYR A 146 -3.28 -1.20 -9.83
C TYR A 146 -3.18 0.29 -10.18
N LYS A 147 -3.09 0.63 -11.47
CA LYS A 147 -3.13 2.00 -11.98
C LYS A 147 -4.47 2.66 -11.71
N ALA A 148 -5.58 1.95 -11.96
CA ALA A 148 -6.91 2.46 -11.66
C ALA A 148 -7.09 2.69 -10.15
N ASP A 149 -6.68 1.72 -9.33
CA ASP A 149 -6.71 1.85 -7.86
C ASP A 149 -5.87 3.04 -7.38
N MET A 150 -4.63 3.17 -7.87
CA MET A 150 -3.72 4.27 -7.52
C MET A 150 -4.32 5.63 -7.88
N ALA A 151 -5.02 5.75 -9.02
CA ALA A 151 -5.68 6.99 -9.41
C ALA A 151 -6.74 7.41 -8.37
N GLY A 152 -7.54 6.45 -7.89
CA GLY A 152 -8.52 6.71 -6.82
C GLY A 152 -7.86 7.13 -5.50
N LEU A 153 -6.76 6.47 -5.12
CA LEU A 153 -6.01 6.82 -3.89
C LEU A 153 -5.42 8.24 -3.97
N ILE A 154 -4.83 8.61 -5.10
CA ILE A 154 -4.29 9.96 -5.34
C ILE A 154 -5.41 11.01 -5.26
N GLN A 155 -6.58 10.73 -5.85
CA GLN A 155 -7.72 11.65 -5.77
C GLN A 155 -8.17 11.88 -4.32
N VAL A 156 -8.26 10.82 -3.52
CA VAL A 156 -8.61 10.94 -2.09
C VAL A 156 -7.54 11.73 -1.34
N LEU A 157 -6.26 11.45 -1.57
CA LEU A 157 -5.14 12.16 -0.95
C LEU A 157 -5.19 13.66 -1.24
N CYS A 158 -5.39 14.04 -2.51
CA CYS A 158 -5.54 15.43 -2.92
C CYS A 158 -6.75 16.10 -2.25
N GLY A 159 -7.90 15.41 -2.20
CA GLY A 159 -9.12 15.92 -1.55
C GLY A 159 -8.95 16.14 -0.05
N SER A 160 -8.26 15.24 0.64
CA SER A 160 -7.96 15.37 2.07
C SER A 160 -7.07 16.57 2.37
N ASN A 161 -6.05 16.83 1.54
CA ASN A 161 -5.13 17.96 1.73
C ASN A 161 -5.83 19.33 1.62
N HIS A 162 -6.95 19.44 0.91
CA HIS A 162 -7.72 20.70 0.78
C HIS A 162 -8.70 20.93 1.94
N ALA A 163 -9.01 19.90 2.74
CA ALA A 163 -9.89 20.03 3.90
C ALA A 163 -9.13 20.40 5.20
N SER A 164 -7.80 20.30 5.18
CA SER A 164 -6.90 20.55 6.30
C SER A 164 -6.11 21.88 6.22
N ALA A 165 -6.39 22.72 5.21
CA ALA A 165 -5.81 24.05 5.00
C ALA A 165 -6.84 25.14 5.30
#